data_AF-A0A1H9TFG3-F1
#
_entry.id   AF-A0A1H9TFG3-F1
#
_cell.length_a   1.000
_cell.length_b   1.000
_cell.length_c   1.000
_cell.angle_alpha   90.00
_cell.angle_beta   90.00
_cell.angle_gamma   90.00
#
_symmetry.space_group_name_H-M   'P 1'
#
loop_
_entity.id
_entity.type
_entity.pdbx_description
1 polymer ?
#
loop_
_entity_poly.entity_id
_entity_poly.type
_entity_poly.pdbx_seq_one_letter_code
_entity_poly.pdbx_strand_id
1 'polypeptide(L)' 'MIAHPDTLRELLTRYEALRDRSGDRQELDDVSYTLCVSTGTRDIRDAVRAARAHIAEVRAA' A
#
# COMPACT_ATOMS: atom_id res chain seq x y z
N MET A 1 -7.65 -10.20 -7.54
CA MET A 1 -7.12 -9.24 -8.53
C MET A 1 -6.36 -8.19 -7.76
N ILE A 2 -5.08 -7.97 -8.08
CA ILE A 2 -4.25 -6.92 -7.46
C ILE A 2 -4.45 -5.63 -8.27
N ALA A 3 -4.49 -4.49 -7.57
CA ALA A 3 -4.63 -3.17 -8.21
C ALA A 3 -3.45 -2.82 -9.11
N HIS A 4 -3.65 -1.85 -10.01
CA HIS A 4 -2.62 -1.40 -10.94
C HIS A 4 -1.34 -0.94 -10.19
N PRO A 5 -0.13 -1.26 -10.68
CA PRO A 5 1.13 -0.96 -10.01
C PRO A 5 1.34 0.53 -9.70
N ASP A 6 0.83 1.44 -10.53
CA ASP A 6 0.92 2.88 -10.26
C ASP A 6 0.05 3.32 -9.07
N THR A 7 -1.18 2.81 -8.97
CA THR A 7 -2.05 3.04 -7.81
C THR A 7 -1.40 2.50 -6.53
N LEU A 8 -0.75 1.33 -6.60
CA LEU A 8 -0.03 0.77 -5.45
C LEU A 8 1.18 1.60 -5.04
N ARG A 9 1.92 2.20 -5.99
CA ARG A 9 3.02 3.12 -5.69
C ARG A 9 2.54 4.36 -4.94
N GLU A 10 1.44 4.95 -5.40
CA GLU A 10 0.83 6.12 -4.77
C GLU A 10 0.37 5.80 -3.33
N LEU A 11 -0.36 4.70 -3.15
CA LEU A 11 -0.82 4.26 -1.83
C LEU A 11 0.33 3.96 -0.87
N LEU A 12 1.40 3.30 -1.34
CA LEU A 12 2.60 3.05 -0.54
C LEU A 12 3.27 4.35 -0.10
N THR A 13 3.42 5.30 -1.02
CA THR A 13 4.05 6.59 -0.73
C THR A 13 3.24 7.37 0.32
N ARG A 14 1.92 7.38 0.18
CA ARG A 14 1.02 8.04 1.15
C ARG A 14 1.04 7.35 2.50
N TYR A 15 1.04 6.01 2.53
CA TYR A 15 1.15 5.23 3.76
C TYR A 15 2.43 5.55 4.53
N GLU A 16 3.58 5.58 3.86
CA GLU A 16 4.87 5.91 4.49
C GLU A 16 4.87 7.34 5.04
N ALA A 17 4.41 8.31 4.26
CA ALA A 17 4.33 9.70 4.68
C ALA A 17 3.40 9.92 5.88
N LEU A 18 2.27 9.20 5.94
CA LEU A 18 1.32 9.27 7.05
C LEU A 18 1.83 8.54 8.29
N ARG A 19 2.50 7.40 8.12
CA ARG A 19 3.06 6.62 9.23
C ARG A 19 4.12 7.41 10.00
N ASP A 20 4.88 8.24 9.30
CA ASP A 20 5.93 9.07 9.90
C ASP A 20 5.36 10.36 10.53
N ARG A 21 4.09 10.69 10.29
CA ARG A 21 3.39 11.82 10.92
C ARG A 21 2.58 11.35 12.14
N SER A 22 2.69 12.07 13.24
CA SER A 22 1.98 11.73 14.49
C SER A 22 0.51 12.21 14.55
N GLY A 23 0.00 12.86 13.50
CA GLY A 23 -1.25 13.62 13.53
C GLY A 23 -2.49 12.89 13.04
N ASP A 24 -2.44 12.26 11.86
CA ASP A 24 -3.65 11.81 11.16
C ASP A 24 -3.79 10.28 11.17
N ARG A 25 -4.10 9.74 12.35
CA ARG A 25 -4.33 8.29 12.54
C ARG A 25 -5.46 7.76 11.64
N GLN A 26 -6.54 8.51 11.48
CA GLN A 26 -7.66 8.11 10.63
C GLN A 26 -7.23 7.95 9.16
N GLU A 27 -6.47 8.92 8.65
CA GLU A 27 -6.00 8.86 7.26
C GLU A 27 -5.03 7.69 7.06
N LEU A 28 -4.17 7.43 8.05
CA LEU A 28 -3.28 6.26 8.04
C LEU A 28 -4.09 4.95 8.01
N ASP A 29 -5.16 4.85 8.79
CA ASP A 29 -6.02 3.67 8.85
C ASP A 29 -6.78 3.48 7.52
N ASP A 30 -7.29 4.55 6.91
CA ASP A 30 -7.98 4.51 5.62
C ASP A 30 -7.05 4.06 4.48
N VAL A 31 -5.83 4.60 4.44
CA VAL A 31 -4.82 4.19 3.45
C VAL A 31 -4.38 2.75 3.70
N SER A 32 -4.22 2.34 4.96
CA SER A 32 -3.88 0.97 5.33
C SER A 32 -4.96 -0.02 4.88
N TYR A 33 -6.23 0.31 5.11
CA TYR A 33 -7.36 -0.49 4.67
C TYR A 33 -7.40 -0.61 3.14
N THR A 34 -7.21 0.51 2.44
CA THR A 34 -7.19 0.53 0.97
C THR A 34 -6.05 -0.31 0.41
N LEU A 35 -4.86 -0.28 1.02
CA LEU A 35 -3.73 -1.15 0.68
C LEU A 35 -4.06 -2.63 0.84
N CYS A 36 -4.67 -3.01 1.97
CA CYS A 36 -5.09 -4.39 2.24
C CYS A 36 -6.07 -4.89 1.17
N VAL A 37 -7.13 -4.13 0.87
CA VAL A 37 -8.13 -4.51 -0.15
C VAL A 37 -7.51 -4.57 -1.55
N SER A 38 -6.69 -3.58 -1.91
CA SER A 38 -6.05 -3.47 -3.24
C SER A 38 -5.04 -4.57 -3.51
N THR A 39 -4.50 -5.19 -2.46
CA THR A 39 -3.56 -6.32 -2.55
C THR A 39 -4.19 -7.67 -2.22
N GLY A 40 -5.46 -7.69 -1.81
CA GLY A 40 -6.16 -8.91 -1.40
C GLY A 40 -5.62 -9.53 -0.10
N THR A 41 -5.09 -8.71 0.80
CA THR A 41 -4.48 -9.14 2.08
C THR A 41 -5.31 -8.69 3.28
N ARG A 42 -4.97 -9.19 4.48
CA ARG A 42 -5.70 -8.92 5.74
C ARG A 42 -4.89 -8.11 6.76
N ASP A 43 -3.59 -7.96 6.56
CA ASP A 43 -2.67 -7.22 7.45
C ASP A 43 -1.86 -6.23 6.61
N ILE A 44 -1.61 -5.05 7.17
CA ILE A 44 -0.89 -3.97 6.48
C ILE A 44 0.54 -4.35 6.10
N ARG A 45 1.24 -5.19 6.88
CA ARG A 45 2.59 -5.66 6.55
C ARG A 45 2.57 -6.57 5.34
N ASP A 46 1.58 -7.45 5.26
CA ASP A 46 1.38 -8.32 4.10
C ASP A 46 1.01 -7.50 2.86
N ALA A 47 0.14 -6.49 3.03
CA ALA A 47 -0.24 -5.56 1.96
C ALA A 47 0.98 -4.83 1.39
N VAL A 48 1.82 -4.25 2.26
CA VAL A 48 3.04 -3.54 1.85
C VAL A 48 4.00 -4.47 1.11
N ARG A 49 4.18 -5.71 1.60
CA ARG A 49 5.04 -6.71 0.94
C ARG A 49 4.51 -7.07 -0.45
N ALA A 50 3.23 -7.40 -0.55
CA ALA A 50 2.58 -7.76 -1.81
C ALA A 50 2.64 -6.62 -2.83
N ALA A 51 2.35 -5.39 -2.39
CA ALA A 51 2.43 -4.21 -3.25
C ALA A 51 3.85 -4.00 -3.81
N ARG A 52 4.89 -4.07 -2.96
CA ARG A 52 6.29 -3.93 -3.39
C ARG A 52 6.71 -5.03 -4.36
N ALA A 53 6.32 -6.28 -4.09
CA ALA A 53 6.62 -7.41 -4.97
C ALA A 53 5.99 -7.19 -6.35
N HIS A 54 4.70 -6.86 -6.40
CA HIS A 54 3.99 -6.62 -7.66
C HIS A 54 4.58 -5.45 -8.46
N ILE A 55 4.94 -4.36 -7.79
CA ILE A 55 5.62 -3.19 -8.40
C ILE A 55 6.98 -3.57 -9.00
N ALA A 56 7.72 -4.46 -8.34
CA ALA A 56 9.02 -4.92 -8.81
C ALA A 56 8.89 -5.88 -9.99
N GLU A 57 7.92 -6.80 -9.95
CA GLU A 57 7.61 -7.72 -11.05
C GLU A 57 7.29 -6.97 -12.35
N VAL A 58 6.43 -5.94 -12.29
CA VAL A 58 6.08 -5.13 -13.48
C VAL A 58 7.27 -4.34 -14.01
N ARG A 59 8.24 -3.95 -13.18
CA ARG A 59 9.46 -3.26 -13.63
C ARG A 59 10.49 -4.19 -14.26
N ALA A 60 10.43 -5.48 -13.95
CA ALA A 60 11.37 -6.49 -14.44
C ALA A 60 10.88 -7.18 -15.72
N ALA A 61 9.60 -7.00 -16.07
CA ALA A 61 8.97 -7.43 -17.31
C ALA A 61 9.21 -6.41 -18.44
#